data_AF-A0A353XTY3-F1
#
_entry.id   AF-A0A353XTY3-F1
#
_cell.length_a   1.000
_cell.length_b   1.000
_cell.length_c   1.000
_cell.angle_alpha   90.00
_cell.angle_beta   90.00
_cell.angle_gamma   90.00
#
_symmetry.space_group_name_H-M   'P 1'
#
loop_
_entity.id
_entity.type
_entity.pdbx_description
1 polymer ?
#
loop_
_entity_poly.entity_id
_entity_poly.type
_entity_poly.pdbx_seq_one_letter_code
_entity_poly.pdbx_strand_id
1 'polypeptide(L)' 'AGGLTPENINDTLKLPIQAVDVSGGIESAKGIKDAGKMAAFIRAVKNNRWQS' A
#
# COMPACT_ATOMS: atom_id res chain seq x y z
N ALA A 1 -7.38 -6.61 3.04
CA ALA A 1 -8.04 -6.38 1.73
C ALA A 1 -9.18 -5.38 1.87
N GLY A 2 -8.96 -4.11 1.51
CA GLY A 2 -9.96 -3.05 1.68
C GLY A 2 -9.63 -1.78 0.91
N GLY A 3 -9.38 -1.89 -0.39
CA GLY A 3 -9.14 -0.71 -1.24
C GLY A 3 -7.90 0.09 -0.87
N LEU A 4 -6.89 -0.54 -0.24
CA LEU A 4 -5.62 0.12 0.06
C LEU A 4 -4.94 0.53 -1.23
N THR A 5 -4.52 1.78 -1.31
CA THR A 5 -3.80 2.37 -2.42
C THR A 5 -2.53 3.06 -1.89
N PRO A 6 -1.56 3.40 -2.76
CA PRO A 6 -0.40 4.19 -2.34
C PRO A 6 -0.77 5.51 -1.64
N GLU A 7 -1.93 6.09 -1.95
CA GLU A 7 -2.39 7.37 -1.42
C GLU A 7 -2.98 7.26 0.00
N ASN A 8 -3.66 6.15 0.34
CA ASN A 8 -4.35 6.00 1.63
C ASN A 8 -3.63 5.13 2.67
N ILE A 9 -2.53 4.47 2.28
CA ILE A 9 -1.82 3.53 3.16
C ILE A 9 -1.24 4.21 4.41
N ASN A 10 -0.85 5.48 4.31
CA ASN A 10 -0.24 6.22 5.42
C ASN A 10 -1.17 6.34 6.64
N ASP A 11 -2.47 6.50 6.43
CA ASP A 11 -3.44 6.57 7.53
C ASP A 11 -3.65 5.21 8.18
N THR A 12 -3.63 4.14 7.39
CA THR A 12 -3.75 2.76 7.87
C THR A 12 -2.56 2.37 8.75
N LEU A 13 -1.36 2.85 8.44
CA LEU A 13 -0.13 2.56 9.21
C LEU A 13 -0.10 3.18 10.60
N LYS A 14 -0.99 4.14 10.91
CA LYS A 14 -1.15 4.71 12.26
C LYS A 14 -1.88 3.75 13.22
N LEU A 15 -2.57 2.74 12.69
CA LEU A 15 -3.28 1.75 13.47
C LEU A 15 -2.31 0.73 14.08
N PRO A 16 -2.63 0.13 15.25
CA PRO A 16 -1.80 -0.89 15.88
C PRO A 16 -1.92 -2.25 15.16
N ILE A 17 -1.52 -2.30 13.89
CA ILE A 17 -1.60 -3.48 13.02
C ILE A 17 -0.21 -3.99 12.65
N GLN A 18 -0.09 -5.31 12.55
CA GLN A 18 1.19 -5.97 12.23
C GLN A 18 1.43 -6.06 10.72
N ALA A 19 0.37 -6.21 9.93
CA ALA A 19 0.48 -6.40 8.49
C ALA A 19 -0.69 -5.74 7.73
N VAL A 20 -0.45 -5.46 6.45
CA VAL A 20 -1.45 -5.01 5.49
C VAL A 20 -1.40 -5.91 4.27
N ASP A 21 -2.57 -6.17 3.69
CA ASP A 21 -2.72 -6.94 2.45
C ASP A 21 -3.41 -6.08 1.39
N VAL A 22 -2.79 -6.00 0.20
CA VAL A 22 -3.22 -5.17 -0.91
C VAL A 22 -3.36 -6.00 -2.19
N SER A 23 -4.52 -5.86 -2.84
CA SER A 23 -4.82 -6.53 -4.11
C SER A 23 -5.17 -5.52 -5.20
N GLY A 24 -6.40 -4.99 -5.22
CA GLY A 24 -6.90 -4.14 -6.30
C GLY A 24 -6.25 -2.75 -6.42
N GLY A 25 -5.80 -2.14 -5.32
CA GLY A 25 -5.20 -0.80 -5.36
C GLY A 25 -3.81 -0.73 -6.01
N ILE A 26 -3.23 -1.88 -6.35
CA ILE A 26 -1.98 -2.01 -7.12
C ILE A 26 -2.20 -2.63 -8.50
N GLU A 27 -3.44 -2.66 -9.00
CA GLU A 27 -3.79 -3.17 -10.33
C GLU A 27 -3.92 -2.04 -11.35
N SER A 28 -3.57 -2.31 -12.61
CA SER A 28 -3.85 -1.45 -13.76
C SER A 28 -5.22 -1.76 -14.38
N ALA A 29 -5.62 -3.03 -14.32
CA ALA A 29 -6.93 -3.55 -14.71
C ALA A 29 -7.26 -4.79 -13.84
N LYS A 30 -8.52 -5.23 -13.83
CA LYS A 30 -8.98 -6.34 -12.97
C LYS A 30 -8.08 -7.58 -13.11
N GLY A 31 -7.37 -7.92 -12.04
CA GLY A 31 -6.45 -9.07 -11.98
C GLY A 31 -5.07 -8.85 -12.60
N ILE A 32 -4.76 -7.66 -13.13
CA ILE A 32 -3.47 -7.33 -13.74
C ILE A 32 -2.73 -6.36 -12.82
N LYS A 33 -1.62 -6.82 -12.22
CA LYS A 33 -0.77 -6.00 -11.34
C LYS A 33 0.03 -4.96 -12.13
N ASP A 34 0.18 -3.78 -11.54
CA ASP A 34 0.99 -2.70 -12.06
C ASP A 34 2.27 -2.54 -11.22
N ALA A 35 3.43 -2.73 -11.85
CA ALA A 35 4.72 -2.65 -11.17
C ALA A 35 4.99 -1.25 -10.58
N GLY A 36 4.54 -0.19 -11.26
CA GLY A 36 4.68 1.19 -10.79
C GLY A 36 3.89 1.44 -9.52
N LYS A 37 2.63 1.02 -9.48
CA LYS A 37 1.75 1.11 -8.29
C LYS A 37 2.26 0.25 -7.15
N MET A 38 2.76 -0.96 -7.42
CA MET A 38 3.39 -1.81 -6.40
C MET A 38 4.59 -1.10 -5.76
N ALA A 39 5.49 -0.56 -6.57
CA ALA A 39 6.66 0.17 -6.07
C ALA A 39 6.26 1.43 -5.29
N ALA A 40 5.26 2.17 -5.77
CA ALA A 40 4.72 3.33 -5.05
C ALA A 40 4.12 2.94 -3.69
N PHE A 41 3.37 1.84 -3.63
CA PHE A 41 2.80 1.32 -2.39
C PHE A 41 3.88 0.95 -1.37
N ILE A 42 4.92 0.22 -1.80
CA ILE A 42 6.04 -0.16 -0.93
C ILE A 42 6.78 1.08 -0.43
N ARG A 43 7.01 2.09 -1.28
CA ARG A 43 7.64 3.35 -0.86
C ARG A 43 6.80 4.07 0.19
N ALA A 44 5.49 4.18 -0.02
CA ALA A 44 4.58 4.79 0.95
C ALA A 44 4.62 4.05 2.30
N VAL A 45 4.65 2.71 2.29
CA VAL A 45 4.81 1.91 3.52
C VAL A 45 6.14 2.15 4.22
N LYS A 46 7.24 2.20 3.47
CA LYS A 46 8.59 2.38 4.02
C LYS A 46 8.81 3.79 4.56
N ASN A 47 8.33 4.83 3.88
CA ASN A 47 8.51 6.22 4.33
C ASN A 47 7.94 6.47 5.73
N ASN A 48 6.98 5.66 6.19
CA ASN A 48 6.38 5.81 7.51
C ASN A 48 6.99 4.90 8.60
N ARG A 49 7.68 3.81 8.24
CA ARG A 49 8.25 2.86 9.21
C ARG A 49 9.72 3.08 9.56
N TRP A 50 10.40 4.00 8.87
CA TRP A 50 11.85 4.24 9.02
C TRP A 50 12.21 5.72 9.27
N GLN A 51 11.26 6.55 9.67
CA GLN A 51 11.51 7.94 10.12
C GLN A 51 11.49 8.07 11.66
N SER A 52 11.75 6.97 12.36
CA SER A 52 11.93 6.93 13.82
C SER A 52 13.40 6.70 14.17
#